data_AF-A0A364KRX7-F1
#
_entry.id   AF-A0A364KRX7-F1
#
_cell.length_a   1.000
_cell.length_b   1.000
_cell.length_c   1.000
_cell.angle_alpha   90.00
_cell.angle_beta   90.00
_cell.angle_gamma   90.00
#
_symmetry.space_group_name_H-M   'P 1'
#
loop_
_entity.id
_entity.type
_entity.pdbx_description
1 polymer ?
#
loop_
_entity_poly.entity_id
_entity_poly.type
_entity_poly.pdbx_seq_one_letter_code
_entity_poly.pdbx_strand_id
1 'polypeptide(L)'
;MAMLMDLGLHRASGIRGTTGLPLHYLRTFYSEPEVPRQRTLEERRAYIGCYHLLTTIALCNREMSVLKYTKYTDECLVTLGEMKEHPSDEYIVYLLRLHRIGEKIRRTLWDDPIDIAWGLAAPVGMCVRYLETELRQFMELIPIDLAQNTLLRSYVNTLEISLYGIALSDNFNDGDYGEYQLTRFNILRSCLIATKALLNQISDLPLEVRICTPSTCWSQFGQAVVVLSKLSLMENELWKGIYEQYALDFPQEIDRIAEKFSKLDSWTQGVDSRLFITEAYLKLGSRLKLMKETHEKIRVTQVERARDLTEENFGLDLGDLLPMPMLDLLDGEFWQQVL
;
A
#
# COMPACT_ATOMS: atom_id res chain seq x y z
N MET A 1 14.72 -8.31 4.92
CA MET A 1 14.41 -8.39 6.37
C MET A 1 15.48 -9.18 7.15
N ALA A 2 15.93 -10.35 6.70
CA ALA A 2 16.93 -11.19 7.39
C ALA A 2 18.20 -10.45 7.84
N MET A 3 18.90 -9.77 6.93
CA MET A 3 20.15 -9.04 7.27
C MET A 3 19.96 -7.96 8.35
N LEU A 4 18.80 -7.28 8.38
CA LEU A 4 18.48 -6.29 9.42
C LEU A 4 18.34 -6.94 10.80
N MET A 5 17.80 -8.16 10.83
CA MET A 5 17.63 -8.95 12.04
C MET A 5 18.98 -9.50 12.51
N ASP A 6 19.79 -10.02 11.59
CA ASP A 6 21.13 -10.57 11.87
C ASP A 6 22.09 -9.51 12.43
N LEU A 7 22.05 -8.29 11.87
CA LEU A 7 22.82 -7.14 12.37
C LEU A 7 22.23 -6.55 13.66
N GLY A 8 21.04 -6.99 14.08
CA GLY A 8 20.35 -6.51 15.27
C GLY A 8 19.98 -5.04 15.23
N LEU A 9 19.90 -4.43 14.04
CA LEU A 9 19.66 -2.98 13.88
C LEU A 9 18.28 -2.55 14.37
N HIS A 10 17.33 -3.48 14.45
CA HIS A 10 15.96 -3.28 14.93
C HIS A 10 15.83 -3.17 16.46
N ARG A 11 16.94 -3.18 17.21
CA ARG A 11 16.95 -3.09 18.67
C ARG A 11 17.99 -2.07 19.15
N ALA A 12 17.68 -1.43 20.26
CA ALA A 12 18.62 -0.59 20.98
C ALA A 12 19.86 -1.39 21.39
N SER A 13 21.03 -0.75 21.32
CA SER A 13 22.28 -1.32 21.81
C SER A 13 22.16 -1.71 23.27
N GLY A 14 22.45 -2.97 23.58
CA GLY A 14 22.28 -3.53 24.94
C GLY A 14 21.04 -4.40 25.11
N ILE A 15 20.08 -4.37 24.17
CA ILE A 15 18.89 -5.24 24.18
C ILE A 15 19.01 -6.29 23.07
N ARG A 16 20.06 -7.13 23.09
CA ARG A 16 19.97 -8.42 22.38
C ARG A 16 18.96 -9.25 23.17
N GLY A 17 17.88 -9.71 22.53
CA GLY A 17 16.81 -10.45 23.19
C GLY A 17 17.34 -11.73 23.81
N THR A 18 17.57 -11.66 25.11
CA THR A 18 17.90 -12.75 26.01
C THR A 18 16.61 -13.37 26.52
N THR A 19 15.91 -14.12 25.67
CA THR A 19 14.78 -14.92 26.11
C THR A 19 15.24 -16.34 26.41
N GLY A 20 15.53 -16.61 27.69
CA GLY A 20 15.31 -17.92 28.32
C GLY A 20 16.27 -19.08 28.06
N LEU A 21 17.41 -18.91 27.40
CA LEU A 21 18.35 -20.02 27.16
C LEU A 21 19.37 -20.21 28.31
N PRO A 22 19.58 -21.45 28.81
CA PRO A 22 20.56 -21.76 29.87
C PRO A 22 22.00 -21.30 29.58
N LEU A 23 22.36 -21.19 28.29
CA LEU A 23 23.67 -20.74 27.83
C LEU A 23 23.98 -19.26 28.16
N HIS A 24 22.98 -18.47 28.55
CA HIS A 24 23.18 -17.08 28.95
C HIS A 24 24.02 -16.96 30.24
N TYR A 25 23.76 -17.83 31.22
CA TYR A 25 24.50 -17.84 32.48
C TYR A 25 25.99 -18.08 32.24
N LEU A 26 26.35 -18.91 31.26
CA LEU A 26 27.74 -19.14 30.88
C LEU A 26 28.38 -17.90 30.26
N ARG A 27 27.64 -17.13 29.44
CA ARG A 27 28.16 -15.90 28.82
C ARG A 27 28.44 -14.80 29.85
N THR A 28 27.60 -14.68 30.88
CA THR A 28 27.79 -13.69 31.95
C THR A 28 29.03 -13.92 32.83
N PHE A 29 29.57 -15.15 32.87
CA PHE A 29 30.78 -15.43 33.65
C PHE A 29 32.10 -15.19 32.89
N TYR A 30 32.06 -15.14 31.55
CA TYR A 30 33.27 -15.06 30.71
C TYR A 30 33.38 -13.80 29.85
N SER A 31 32.42 -12.88 29.90
CA SER A 31 32.45 -11.64 29.12
C SER A 31 32.41 -10.42 30.04
N GLU A 32 33.38 -9.51 29.86
CA GLU A 32 33.37 -8.19 30.47
C GLU A 32 32.05 -7.46 30.15
N PRO A 33 31.58 -6.54 31.02
CA PRO A 33 30.42 -5.72 30.72
C PRO A 33 30.74 -4.81 29.53
N GLU A 34 30.39 -5.26 28.32
CA GLU A 34 30.45 -4.43 27.12
C GLU A 34 29.57 -3.20 27.37
N VAL A 35 30.19 -2.03 27.48
CA VAL A 35 29.48 -0.75 27.49
C VAL A 35 28.58 -0.74 26.24
N PRO A 36 27.25 -0.58 26.39
CA PRO A 36 26.36 -0.66 25.24
C PRO A 36 26.75 0.42 24.23
N ARG A 37 27.37 -0.01 23.13
CA ARG A 37 27.81 0.86 22.02
C ARG A 37 26.61 1.66 21.53
N GLN A 38 26.56 2.97 21.78
CA GLN A 38 25.48 3.80 21.24
C GLN A 38 25.38 3.62 19.72
N ARG A 39 24.16 3.43 19.21
CA ARG A 39 23.94 3.32 17.76
C ARG A 39 24.33 4.63 17.08
N THR A 40 25.05 4.51 15.99
CA THR A 40 25.37 5.67 15.14
C THR A 40 24.11 6.16 14.42
N LEU A 41 24.12 7.41 13.96
CA LEU A 41 23.02 7.93 13.14
C LEU A 41 22.86 7.12 11.85
N GLU A 42 23.95 6.67 11.24
CA GLU A 42 23.91 5.78 10.06
C GLU A 42 23.20 4.44 10.33
N GLU A 43 23.44 3.82 11.50
CA GLU A 43 22.74 2.59 11.87
C GLU A 43 21.23 2.82 12.05
N ARG A 44 20.85 3.98 12.61
CA ARG A 44 19.45 4.37 12.77
C ARG A 44 18.80 4.68 11.41
N ARG A 45 19.48 5.41 10.52
CA ARG A 45 19.04 5.67 9.14
C ARG A 45 18.84 4.37 8.35
N ALA A 46 19.79 3.45 8.44
CA ALA A 46 19.69 2.14 7.79
C ALA A 46 18.48 1.34 8.29
N TYR A 47 18.27 1.31 9.62
CA TYR A 47 17.10 0.67 10.21
C TYR A 47 15.78 1.29 9.75
N ILE A 48 15.66 2.62 9.86
CA ILE A 48 14.45 3.36 9.50
C ILE A 48 14.17 3.27 8.00
N GLY A 49 15.20 3.34 7.15
CA GLY A 49 15.06 3.14 5.71
C GLY A 49 14.54 1.74 5.37
N CYS A 50 15.08 0.70 6.01
CA CYS A 50 14.56 -0.67 5.86
C CYS A 50 13.13 -0.82 6.38
N TYR A 51 12.81 -0.21 7.53
CA TYR A 51 11.46 -0.19 8.07
C TYR A 51 10.47 0.46 7.10
N HIS A 52 10.81 1.62 6.54
CA HIS A 52 10.04 2.33 5.53
C HIS A 52 9.76 1.46 4.30
N LEU A 53 10.80 0.86 3.71
CA LEU A 53 10.66 0.01 2.53
C LEU A 53 9.75 -1.19 2.80
N LEU A 54 9.97 -1.91 3.90
CA LEU A 54 9.17 -3.08 4.26
C LEU A 54 7.71 -2.71 4.53
N THR A 55 7.48 -1.61 5.24
CA THR A 55 6.11 -1.15 5.53
C THR A 55 5.40 -0.68 4.27
N THR A 56 6.11 -0.05 3.34
CA THR A 56 5.53 0.35 2.06
C THR A 56 5.13 -0.85 1.21
N ILE A 57 5.99 -1.87 1.13
CA ILE A 57 5.68 -3.08 0.35
C ILE A 57 4.46 -3.78 0.96
N ALA A 58 4.40 -3.91 2.28
CA ALA A 58 3.24 -4.51 2.94
C ALA A 58 1.96 -3.69 2.86
N LEU A 59 2.05 -2.35 2.75
CA LEU A 59 0.89 -1.52 2.47
C LEU A 59 0.29 -1.85 1.09
N CYS A 60 1.14 -2.23 0.13
CA CYS A 60 0.69 -2.65 -1.19
C CYS A 60 0.30 -4.14 -1.23
N ASN A 61 0.89 -4.96 -0.35
CA ASN A 61 0.73 -6.42 -0.30
C ASN A 61 0.26 -6.88 1.08
N ARG A 62 -1.04 -7.17 1.21
CA ARG A 62 -1.68 -7.39 2.52
C ARG A 62 -1.16 -8.60 3.31
N GLU A 63 -0.63 -9.60 2.62
CA GLU A 63 -0.10 -10.82 3.25
C GLU A 63 1.30 -10.65 3.87
N MET A 64 1.97 -9.53 3.58
CA MET A 64 3.34 -9.35 4.01
C MET A 64 3.40 -8.89 5.48
N SER A 65 4.01 -9.71 6.34
CA SER A 65 4.27 -9.33 7.73
C SER A 65 5.26 -8.15 7.80
N VAL A 66 4.91 -7.12 8.55
CA VAL A 66 5.77 -5.93 8.76
C VAL A 66 6.54 -6.07 10.07
N LEU A 67 7.70 -5.41 10.13
CA LEU A 67 8.33 -5.10 11.40
C LEU A 67 7.35 -4.32 12.28
N LYS A 68 7.15 -4.77 13.52
CA LYS A 68 6.31 -4.03 14.46
C LYS A 68 6.95 -2.67 14.76
N TYR A 69 6.14 -1.62 14.78
CA TYR A 69 6.57 -0.34 15.32
C TYR A 69 6.87 -0.50 16.82
N THR A 70 8.08 -0.17 17.24
CA THR A 70 8.52 -0.35 18.63
C THR A 70 8.89 0.99 19.27
N LYS A 71 9.07 1.00 20.59
CA LYS A 71 9.65 2.16 21.31
C LYS A 71 11.02 2.56 20.74
N TYR A 72 11.80 1.58 20.29
CA TYR A 72 13.10 1.85 19.67
C TYR A 72 12.96 2.51 18.29
N THR A 73 11.92 2.17 17.52
CA THR A 73 11.60 2.86 16.27
C THR A 73 11.30 4.34 16.53
N ASP A 74 10.53 4.63 17.57
CA ASP A 74 10.22 5.99 18.00
C ASP A 74 11.47 6.76 18.46
N GLU A 75 12.32 6.12 19.26
CA GLU A 75 13.61 6.68 19.69
C GLU A 75 14.49 7.05 18.49
N CYS A 76 14.60 6.16 17.50
CA CYS A 76 15.37 6.43 16.28
C CYS A 76 14.82 7.63 15.51
N LEU A 77 13.50 7.76 15.41
CA LEU A 77 12.87 8.90 14.74
C LEU A 77 13.09 10.20 15.48
N VAL A 78 12.97 10.20 16.80
CA VAL A 78 13.23 11.40 17.63
C VAL A 78 14.68 11.82 17.47
N THR A 79 15.64 10.90 17.61
CA THR A 79 17.06 11.20 17.45
C THR A 79 17.37 11.75 16.05
N LEU A 80 16.84 11.15 14.98
CA LEU A 80 17.05 11.66 13.62
C LEU A 80 16.40 13.03 13.40
N GLY A 81 15.21 13.24 13.95
CA GLY A 81 14.48 14.50 13.87
C GLY A 81 15.06 15.62 14.73
N GLU A 82 15.85 15.32 15.76
CA GLU A 82 16.59 16.30 16.56
C GLU A 82 17.92 16.68 15.90
N MET A 83 18.65 15.69 15.40
CA MET A 83 19.97 15.90 14.80
C MET A 83 19.88 16.52 13.40
N LYS A 84 18.89 16.13 12.59
CA LYS A 84 18.60 16.63 11.23
C LYS A 84 19.85 16.90 10.38
N GLU A 85 20.77 15.94 10.30
CA GLU A 85 22.01 16.11 9.54
C GLU A 85 21.73 16.19 8.03
N HIS A 86 20.66 15.54 7.57
CA HIS A 86 20.24 15.52 6.18
C HIS A 86 18.77 15.94 6.03
N PRO A 87 18.39 16.60 4.91
CA PRO A 87 16.98 16.88 4.62
C PRO A 87 16.10 15.62 4.59
N SER A 88 16.68 14.47 4.24
CA SER A 88 16.00 13.17 4.29
C SER A 88 15.62 12.74 5.70
N ASP A 89 16.33 13.19 6.73
CA ASP A 89 16.03 12.86 8.13
C ASP A 89 14.72 13.54 8.59
N GLU A 90 14.44 14.75 8.08
CA GLU A 90 13.17 15.41 8.33
C GLU A 90 12.03 14.75 7.56
N TYR A 91 12.26 14.45 6.28
CA TYR A 91 11.27 13.80 5.41
C TYR A 91 10.84 12.42 5.94
N ILE A 92 11.79 11.60 6.38
CA ILE A 92 11.51 10.23 6.84
C ILE A 92 10.69 10.20 8.13
N VAL A 93 10.77 11.25 8.97
CA VAL A 93 9.93 11.39 10.17
C VAL A 93 8.46 11.53 9.79
N TYR A 94 8.13 12.35 8.79
CA TYR A 94 6.76 12.47 8.29
C TYR A 94 6.28 11.18 7.63
N LEU A 95 7.13 10.53 6.82
CA LEU A 95 6.81 9.24 6.23
C LEU A 95 6.47 8.18 7.27
N LEU A 96 7.25 8.02 8.33
CA LEU A 96 6.96 6.98 9.31
C LEU A 96 5.72 7.29 10.15
N ARG A 97 5.44 8.56 10.43
CA ARG A 97 4.17 8.97 11.06
C ARG A 97 2.98 8.61 10.16
N LEU A 98 3.11 8.85 8.85
CA LEU A 98 2.12 8.43 7.87
C LEU A 98 1.92 6.90 7.86
N HIS A 99 3.02 6.13 7.88
CA HIS A 99 2.95 4.66 7.98
C HIS A 99 2.27 4.17 9.26
N ARG A 100 2.37 4.90 10.39
CA ARG A 100 1.62 4.55 11.60
C ARG A 100 0.12 4.67 11.43
N ILE A 101 -0.35 5.68 10.68
CA ILE A 101 -1.77 5.80 10.31
C ILE A 101 -2.15 4.62 9.42
N GLY A 102 -1.30 4.27 8.44
CA GLY A 102 -1.50 3.08 7.61
C GLY A 102 -1.61 1.78 8.39
N GLU A 103 -0.76 1.57 9.39
CA GLU A 103 -0.82 0.41 10.28
C GLU A 103 -2.11 0.39 11.09
N LYS A 104 -2.61 1.56 11.51
CA LYS A 104 -3.90 1.69 12.20
C LYS A 104 -5.07 1.34 11.29
N ILE A 105 -5.04 1.79 10.02
CA ILE A 105 -6.01 1.41 8.98
C ILE A 105 -6.00 -0.11 8.81
N ARG A 106 -4.80 -0.70 8.65
CA ARG A 106 -4.60 -2.15 8.49
C ARG A 106 -5.23 -2.94 9.64
N ARG A 107 -4.89 -2.59 10.88
CA ARG A 107 -5.42 -3.29 12.07
C ARG A 107 -6.93 -3.14 12.22
N THR A 108 -7.45 -1.92 12.05
CA THR A 108 -8.86 -1.60 12.32
C THR A 108 -9.81 -2.19 11.28
N LEU A 109 -9.38 -2.29 10.02
CA LEU A 109 -10.26 -2.68 8.90
C LEU A 109 -9.95 -4.07 8.32
N TRP A 110 -8.73 -4.59 8.50
CA TRP A 110 -8.27 -5.76 7.75
C TRP A 110 -7.79 -6.93 8.63
N ASP A 111 -7.07 -6.69 9.74
CA ASP A 111 -6.56 -7.77 10.61
C ASP A 111 -7.59 -8.27 11.61
N ASP A 112 -8.21 -7.33 12.32
CA ASP A 112 -9.21 -7.62 13.34
C ASP A 112 -10.56 -7.27 12.69
N PRO A 113 -11.33 -8.24 12.16
CA PRO A 113 -12.70 -7.98 11.76
C PRO A 113 -13.51 -7.71 13.04
N ILE A 114 -13.47 -6.46 13.47
CA ILE A 114 -14.29 -5.86 14.51
C ILE A 114 -14.22 -6.61 15.86
N ASP A 115 -13.09 -6.45 16.55
CA ASP A 115 -13.04 -6.45 18.01
C ASP A 115 -12.41 -5.14 18.47
N ILE A 116 -13.02 -4.02 18.06
CA ILE A 116 -12.72 -2.73 18.69
C ILE A 116 -13.23 -2.86 20.12
N ALA A 117 -12.29 -2.82 21.05
CA ALA A 117 -12.40 -2.98 22.48
C ALA A 117 -13.40 -2.03 23.17
N TRP A 118 -14.70 -2.03 22.83
CA TRP A 118 -15.78 -1.28 23.49
C TRP A 118 -17.18 -1.91 23.30
N GLY A 119 -17.31 -3.23 23.15
CA GLY A 119 -18.58 -3.95 23.36
C GLY A 119 -19.77 -3.62 22.44
N LEU A 120 -19.63 -2.71 21.49
CA LEU A 120 -20.54 -2.42 20.38
C LEU A 120 -19.68 -2.31 19.11
N ALA A 121 -19.84 -3.23 18.16
CA ALA A 121 -19.22 -3.15 16.84
C ALA A 121 -19.60 -1.83 16.15
N ALA A 122 -18.66 -0.91 15.97
CA ALA A 122 -18.90 0.32 15.23
C ALA A 122 -19.04 0.00 13.73
N PRO A 123 -20.02 0.60 13.02
CA PRO A 123 -20.16 0.40 11.58
C PRO A 123 -18.88 0.77 10.82
N VAL A 124 -18.57 0.04 9.75
CA VAL A 124 -17.36 0.24 8.91
C VAL A 124 -17.26 1.69 8.43
N GLY A 125 -18.39 2.29 8.05
CA GLY A 125 -18.45 3.69 7.62
C GLY A 125 -17.98 4.68 8.70
N MET A 126 -18.27 4.41 9.99
CA MET A 126 -17.77 5.25 11.08
C MET A 126 -16.26 5.10 11.28
N CYS A 127 -15.75 3.87 11.21
CA CYS A 127 -14.32 3.59 11.28
C CYS A 127 -13.56 4.30 10.15
N VAL A 128 -14.08 4.21 8.92
CA VAL A 128 -13.49 4.89 7.75
C VAL A 128 -13.46 6.41 7.95
N ARG A 129 -14.56 7.03 8.41
CA ARG A 129 -14.60 8.48 8.67
C ARG A 129 -13.63 8.93 9.77
N TYR A 130 -13.49 8.13 10.83
CA TYR A 130 -12.55 8.39 11.91
C TYR A 130 -11.10 8.41 11.39
N LEU A 131 -10.72 7.37 10.65
CA LEU A 131 -9.38 7.24 10.06
C LEU A 131 -9.12 8.29 8.97
N GLU A 132 -10.13 8.64 8.18
CA GLU A 132 -10.07 9.74 7.21
C GLU A 132 -9.79 11.07 7.91
N THR A 133 -10.47 11.34 9.02
CA THR A 133 -10.28 12.58 9.79
C THR A 133 -8.86 12.65 10.35
N GLU A 134 -8.34 11.55 10.90
CA GLU A 134 -6.96 11.48 11.40
C GLU A 134 -5.93 11.67 10.28
N LEU A 135 -6.14 11.07 9.11
CA LEU A 135 -5.28 11.27 7.94
C LEU A 135 -5.29 12.73 7.47
N ARG A 136 -6.47 13.36 7.39
CA ARG A 136 -6.58 14.79 7.01
C ARG A 136 -5.89 15.71 8.01
N GLN A 137 -6.09 15.49 9.31
CA GLN A 137 -5.40 16.24 10.36
C GLN A 137 -3.88 16.10 10.26
N PHE A 138 -3.38 14.90 9.95
CA PHE A 138 -1.96 14.70 9.72
C PHE A 138 -1.46 15.46 8.49
N MET A 139 -2.24 15.50 7.41
CA MET A 139 -1.88 16.25 6.21
C MET A 139 -1.71 17.76 6.47
N GLU A 140 -2.51 18.33 7.37
CA GLU A 140 -2.41 19.75 7.77
C GLU A 140 -1.11 20.06 8.54
N LEU A 141 -0.47 19.04 9.13
CA LEU A 141 0.79 19.18 9.86
C LEU A 141 2.03 19.13 8.97
N ILE A 142 1.88 18.75 7.69
CA ILE A 142 3.01 18.61 6.77
C ILE A 142 3.44 20.01 6.28
N PRO A 143 4.71 20.40 6.45
CA PRO A 143 5.21 21.66 5.94
C PRO A 143 5.09 21.76 4.42
N ILE A 144 4.67 22.93 3.91
CA ILE A 144 4.53 23.19 2.47
C ILE A 144 5.87 23.01 1.75
N ASP A 145 6.96 23.47 2.36
CA ASP A 145 8.31 23.47 1.81
C ASP A 145 9.07 22.15 2.05
N LEU A 146 8.39 21.08 2.45
CA LEU A 146 9.02 19.79 2.68
C LEU A 146 9.60 19.23 1.37
N ALA A 147 10.90 18.96 1.36
CA ALA A 147 11.54 18.30 0.23
C ALA A 147 10.84 16.97 -0.08
N GLN A 148 10.68 16.65 -1.38
CA GLN A 148 10.00 15.43 -1.84
C GLN A 148 8.50 15.32 -1.47
N ASN A 149 7.82 16.45 -1.27
CA ASN A 149 6.36 16.50 -1.04
C ASN A 149 5.57 15.67 -2.06
N THR A 150 5.98 15.68 -3.34
CA THR A 150 5.36 14.86 -4.38
C THR A 150 5.41 13.36 -4.04
N LEU A 151 6.55 12.82 -3.58
CA LEU A 151 6.61 11.42 -3.19
C LEU A 151 5.76 11.16 -1.95
N LEU A 152 5.80 12.05 -0.95
CA LEU A 152 4.92 11.92 0.23
C LEU A 152 3.45 11.83 -0.16
N ARG A 153 3.01 12.66 -1.10
CA ARG A 153 1.64 12.66 -1.62
C ARG A 153 1.27 11.32 -2.27
N SER A 154 2.22 10.61 -2.90
CA SER A 154 1.93 9.29 -3.47
C SER A 154 1.57 8.30 -2.35
N TYR A 155 2.35 8.28 -1.26
CA TYR A 155 2.05 7.44 -0.09
C TYR A 155 0.70 7.79 0.56
N VAL A 156 0.33 9.07 0.59
CA VAL A 156 -0.98 9.51 1.09
C VAL A 156 -2.10 8.94 0.22
N ASN A 157 -2.00 9.07 -1.10
CA ASN A 157 -3.00 8.49 -2.01
C ASN A 157 -3.03 6.96 -1.86
N THR A 158 -1.89 6.30 -1.65
CA THR A 158 -1.85 4.84 -1.37
C THR A 158 -2.58 4.48 -0.08
N LEU A 159 -2.44 5.28 0.98
CA LEU A 159 -3.21 5.08 2.22
C LEU A 159 -4.70 5.33 2.02
N GLU A 160 -5.08 6.37 1.27
CA GLU A 160 -6.48 6.63 0.92
C GLU A 160 -7.08 5.46 0.14
N ILE A 161 -6.34 4.90 -0.82
CA ILE A 161 -6.74 3.69 -1.54
C ILE A 161 -6.92 2.51 -0.59
N SER A 162 -6.00 2.31 0.37
CA SER A 162 -6.11 1.24 1.37
C SER A 162 -7.31 1.43 2.31
N LEU A 163 -7.56 2.67 2.72
CA LEU A 163 -8.67 3.07 3.59
C LEU A 163 -10.02 2.86 2.90
N TYR A 164 -10.19 3.40 1.70
CA TYR A 164 -11.46 3.32 0.96
C TYR A 164 -11.65 2.00 0.23
N GLY A 165 -10.56 1.28 -0.05
CA GLY A 165 -10.57 -0.04 -0.65
C GLY A 165 -11.28 -1.10 0.20
N ILE A 166 -11.63 -0.80 1.46
CA ILE A 166 -12.51 -1.63 2.28
C ILE A 166 -13.88 -1.85 1.64
N ALA A 167 -14.39 -0.85 0.91
CA ALA A 167 -15.68 -0.94 0.23
C ALA A 167 -15.70 -1.93 -0.96
N LEU A 168 -14.51 -2.33 -1.43
CA LEU A 168 -14.29 -3.37 -2.44
C LEU A 168 -14.14 -4.77 -1.82
N SER A 169 -14.20 -4.90 -0.50
CA SER A 169 -14.13 -6.19 0.16
C SER A 169 -15.50 -6.85 0.13
N ASP A 170 -15.53 -8.11 -0.28
CA ASP A 170 -16.74 -8.93 -0.29
C ASP A 170 -17.09 -9.48 1.11
N ASN A 171 -16.27 -9.18 2.13
CA ASN A 171 -16.49 -9.60 3.51
C ASN A 171 -17.56 -8.78 4.23
N PHE A 172 -18.03 -7.69 3.63
CA PHE A 172 -18.96 -6.74 4.25
C PHE A 172 -20.18 -6.53 3.36
N ASN A 173 -21.36 -6.63 3.96
CA ASN A 173 -22.62 -6.29 3.34
C ASN A 173 -22.90 -4.78 3.46
N ASP A 174 -23.82 -4.26 2.66
CA ASP A 174 -24.15 -2.82 2.68
C ASP A 174 -24.62 -2.33 4.07
N GLY A 175 -25.25 -3.21 4.86
CA GLY A 175 -25.66 -2.91 6.24
C GLY A 175 -24.51 -2.69 7.22
N ASP A 176 -23.33 -3.26 6.96
CA ASP A 176 -22.16 -3.14 7.84
C ASP A 176 -21.53 -1.75 7.79
N TYR A 177 -21.80 -0.99 6.72
CA TYR A 177 -21.34 0.39 6.55
C TYR A 177 -22.17 1.40 7.36
N GLY A 178 -23.28 0.97 7.95
CA GLY A 178 -24.18 1.76 8.79
C GLY A 178 -25.57 1.92 8.19
N GLU A 179 -26.43 2.70 8.87
CA GLU A 179 -27.86 2.83 8.53
C GLU A 179 -28.13 3.42 7.14
N TYR A 180 -27.15 4.10 6.53
CA TYR A 180 -27.31 4.75 5.23
C TYR A 180 -26.69 3.90 4.11
N GLN A 181 -27.55 3.40 3.21
CA GLN A 181 -27.16 2.66 2.00
C GLN A 181 -26.10 3.40 1.16
N LEU A 182 -26.10 4.74 1.16
CA LEU A 182 -25.17 5.56 0.38
C LEU A 182 -23.73 5.61 0.95
N THR A 183 -23.49 5.09 2.16
CA THR A 183 -22.19 5.19 2.81
C THR A 183 -21.11 4.43 2.05
N ARG A 184 -21.39 3.17 1.67
CA ARG A 184 -20.47 2.36 0.85
C ARG A 184 -20.19 3.02 -0.49
N PHE A 185 -21.22 3.57 -1.16
CA PHE A 185 -21.07 4.28 -2.43
C PHE A 185 -20.14 5.49 -2.34
N ASN A 186 -20.28 6.31 -1.29
CA ASN A 186 -19.40 7.45 -1.07
C ASN A 186 -17.94 7.01 -0.84
N ILE A 187 -17.74 5.91 -0.13
CA ILE A 187 -16.41 5.33 0.10
C ILE A 187 -15.81 4.83 -1.22
N LEU A 188 -16.57 4.11 -2.04
CA LEU A 188 -16.12 3.66 -3.37
C LEU A 188 -15.75 4.82 -4.28
N ARG A 189 -16.55 5.90 -4.27
CA ARG A 189 -16.24 7.13 -5.01
C ARG A 189 -14.91 7.73 -4.54
N SER A 190 -14.69 7.84 -3.23
CA SER A 190 -13.42 8.33 -2.69
C SER A 190 -12.24 7.42 -3.07
N CYS A 191 -12.46 6.09 -3.11
CA CYS A 191 -11.47 5.13 -3.58
C CYS A 191 -11.07 5.41 -5.04
N LEU A 192 -12.05 5.59 -5.92
CA LEU A 192 -11.82 5.91 -7.33
C LEU A 192 -11.02 7.21 -7.52
N ILE A 193 -11.36 8.25 -6.76
CA ILE A 193 -10.66 9.54 -6.80
C ILE A 193 -9.19 9.37 -6.38
N ALA A 194 -8.95 8.69 -5.26
CA ALA A 194 -7.59 8.45 -4.76
C ALA A 194 -6.76 7.61 -5.74
N THR A 195 -7.35 6.55 -6.31
CA THR A 195 -6.72 5.71 -7.34
C THR A 195 -6.33 6.52 -8.57
N LYS A 196 -7.24 7.32 -9.11
CA LYS A 196 -6.97 8.18 -10.27
C LYS A 196 -5.91 9.23 -9.96
N ALA A 197 -5.93 9.81 -8.76
CA ALA A 197 -4.93 10.77 -8.32
C ALA A 197 -3.53 10.14 -8.30
N LEU A 198 -3.39 8.93 -7.74
CA LEU A 198 -2.10 8.22 -7.70
C LEU A 198 -1.59 7.85 -9.10
N LEU A 199 -2.46 7.29 -9.96
CA LEU A 199 -2.08 6.91 -11.32
C LEU A 199 -1.62 8.11 -12.15
N ASN A 200 -2.36 9.23 -12.11
CA ASN A 200 -1.96 10.46 -12.79
C ASN A 200 -0.66 11.00 -12.23
N GLN A 201 -0.54 11.10 -10.90
CA GLN A 201 0.64 11.64 -10.26
C GLN A 201 1.91 10.91 -10.66
N ILE A 202 1.91 9.57 -10.66
CA ILE A 202 3.08 8.76 -11.05
C ILE A 202 3.34 8.86 -12.57
N SER A 203 2.28 8.85 -13.38
CA SER A 203 2.40 8.89 -14.84
C SER A 203 2.84 10.26 -15.38
N ASP A 204 2.55 11.33 -14.65
CA ASP A 204 2.85 12.72 -15.02
C ASP A 204 4.21 13.21 -14.48
N LEU A 205 4.95 12.37 -13.73
CA LEU A 205 6.31 12.70 -13.31
C LEU A 205 7.22 12.92 -14.53
N PRO A 206 8.07 13.97 -14.51
CA PRO A 206 9.12 14.15 -15.52
C PRO A 206 9.99 12.90 -15.64
N LEU A 207 10.44 12.60 -16.86
CA LEU A 207 11.15 11.36 -17.17
C LEU A 207 12.39 11.17 -16.30
N GLU A 208 13.10 12.27 -16.05
CA GLU A 208 14.35 12.36 -15.30
C GLU A 208 14.13 12.01 -13.81
N VAL A 209 13.01 12.46 -13.25
CA VAL A 209 12.65 12.16 -11.86
C VAL A 209 12.13 10.74 -11.76
N ARG A 210 11.34 10.32 -12.75
CA ARG A 210 10.65 9.03 -12.80
C ARG A 210 11.64 7.87 -12.69
N ILE A 211 12.70 7.85 -13.49
CA ILE A 211 13.74 6.79 -13.44
C ILE A 211 14.49 6.71 -12.11
N CYS A 212 14.58 7.81 -11.36
CA CYS A 212 15.25 7.90 -10.08
C CYS A 212 14.32 7.65 -8.89
N THR A 213 13.03 7.42 -9.11
CA THR A 213 12.11 7.18 -8.00
C THR A 213 12.36 5.82 -7.35
N PRO A 214 12.14 5.70 -6.03
CA PRO A 214 12.25 4.42 -5.33
C PRO A 214 11.35 3.36 -5.95
N SER A 215 11.81 2.10 -5.93
CA SER A 215 11.03 0.95 -6.42
C SER A 215 9.67 0.80 -5.74
N THR A 216 9.50 1.36 -4.55
CA THR A 216 8.21 1.39 -3.84
C THR A 216 7.12 2.17 -4.58
N CYS A 217 7.47 3.14 -5.44
CA CYS A 217 6.48 3.85 -6.27
C CYS A 217 5.79 2.89 -7.24
N TRP A 218 6.46 1.81 -7.62
CA TRP A 218 5.90 0.79 -8.49
C TRP A 218 4.94 -0.15 -7.82
N SER A 219 5.21 -0.53 -6.57
CA SER A 219 4.25 -1.27 -5.78
C SER A 219 2.96 -0.45 -5.60
N GLN A 220 3.09 0.85 -5.33
CA GLN A 220 1.96 1.78 -5.22
C GLN A 220 1.18 1.91 -6.55
N PHE A 221 1.90 2.04 -7.67
CA PHE A 221 1.30 2.12 -8.99
C PHE A 221 0.56 0.83 -9.36
N GLY A 222 1.17 -0.33 -9.13
CA GLY A 222 0.54 -1.64 -9.38
C GLY A 222 -0.71 -1.84 -8.53
N GLN A 223 -0.68 -1.47 -7.24
CA GLN A 223 -1.85 -1.49 -6.37
C GLN A 223 -2.98 -0.61 -6.93
N ALA A 224 -2.66 0.60 -7.41
CA ALA A 224 -3.64 1.50 -7.99
C ALA A 224 -4.28 0.91 -9.26
N VAL A 225 -3.50 0.30 -10.16
CA VAL A 225 -4.02 -0.38 -11.35
C VAL A 225 -4.98 -1.51 -10.97
N VAL A 226 -4.61 -2.33 -9.98
CA VAL A 226 -5.48 -3.43 -9.53
C VAL A 226 -6.78 -2.89 -8.92
N VAL A 227 -6.72 -1.86 -8.08
CA VAL A 227 -7.91 -1.24 -7.51
C VAL A 227 -8.79 -0.63 -8.60
N LEU A 228 -8.21 0.02 -9.62
CA LEU A 228 -8.98 0.53 -10.75
C LEU A 228 -9.68 -0.60 -11.52
N SER A 229 -8.98 -1.71 -11.77
CA SER A 229 -9.56 -2.90 -12.39
C SER A 229 -10.78 -3.38 -11.59
N LYS A 230 -10.65 -3.51 -10.27
CA LYS A 230 -11.78 -3.91 -9.39
C LYS A 230 -12.95 -2.95 -9.47
N LEU A 231 -12.68 -1.66 -9.38
CA LEU A 231 -13.72 -0.62 -9.47
C LEU A 231 -14.47 -0.69 -10.81
N SER A 232 -13.78 -1.04 -11.90
CA SER A 232 -14.38 -1.18 -13.22
C SER A 232 -15.17 -2.49 -13.42
N LEU A 233 -14.83 -3.54 -12.68
CA LEU A 233 -15.48 -4.85 -12.74
C LEU A 233 -16.71 -4.97 -11.82
N MET A 234 -16.99 -3.96 -10.99
CA MET A 234 -18.14 -4.03 -10.08
C MET A 234 -19.48 -3.97 -10.83
N GLU A 235 -20.31 -4.99 -10.61
CA GLU A 235 -21.64 -5.10 -11.19
C GLU A 235 -22.69 -4.53 -10.23
N ASN A 236 -22.88 -3.22 -10.28
CA ASN A 236 -24.00 -2.55 -9.62
C ASN A 236 -24.49 -1.41 -10.54
N GLU A 237 -25.77 -1.40 -10.90
CA GLU A 237 -26.34 -0.40 -11.83
C GLU A 237 -26.08 1.04 -11.38
N LEU A 238 -26.20 1.30 -10.06
CA LEU A 238 -25.93 2.62 -9.48
C LEU A 238 -24.45 2.99 -9.56
N TRP A 239 -23.56 2.00 -9.41
CA TRP A 239 -22.12 2.21 -9.50
C TRP A 239 -21.67 2.44 -10.96
N LYS A 240 -22.18 1.66 -11.92
CA LYS A 240 -21.83 1.79 -13.35
C LYS A 240 -22.10 3.19 -13.86
N GLY A 241 -23.27 3.76 -13.54
CA GLY A 241 -23.60 5.13 -13.94
C GLY A 241 -22.63 6.19 -13.39
N ILE A 242 -22.13 6.02 -12.16
CA ILE A 242 -21.13 6.93 -11.58
C ILE A 242 -19.76 6.70 -12.23
N TYR A 243 -19.34 5.46 -12.38
CA TYR A 243 -18.05 5.12 -13.01
C TYR A 243 -17.96 5.70 -14.42
N GLU A 244 -19.05 5.62 -15.19
CA GLU A 244 -19.20 6.23 -16.52
C GLU A 244 -19.19 7.77 -16.48
N GLN A 245 -19.75 8.41 -15.45
CA GLN A 245 -19.65 9.88 -15.28
C GLN A 245 -18.20 10.36 -15.12
N TYR A 246 -17.30 9.55 -14.57
CA TYR A 246 -15.87 9.86 -14.52
C TYR A 246 -15.16 9.62 -15.86
N ALA A 247 -15.89 9.16 -16.89
CA ALA A 247 -15.43 8.80 -18.22
C ALA A 247 -14.22 7.84 -18.18
N LEU A 248 -14.25 6.90 -17.24
CA LEU A 248 -13.16 5.95 -17.05
C LEU A 248 -13.48 4.66 -17.81
N ASP A 249 -12.62 4.33 -18.76
CA ASP A 249 -12.54 3.01 -19.38
C ASP A 249 -11.19 2.42 -18.98
N PHE A 250 -11.20 1.30 -18.26
CA PHE A 250 -9.98 0.70 -17.72
C PHE A 250 -8.97 0.37 -18.84
N PRO A 251 -9.33 -0.42 -19.88
CA PRO A 251 -8.47 -0.62 -21.04
C PRO A 251 -7.87 0.66 -21.63
N GLN A 252 -8.68 1.69 -21.85
CA GLN A 252 -8.21 2.94 -22.46
C GLN A 252 -7.25 3.71 -21.53
N GLU A 253 -7.54 3.72 -20.23
CA GLU A 253 -6.69 4.38 -19.24
C GLU A 253 -5.33 3.69 -19.12
N ILE A 254 -5.31 2.35 -19.16
CA ILE A 254 -4.06 1.58 -19.17
C ILE A 254 -3.26 1.84 -20.46
N ASP A 255 -3.91 1.91 -21.63
CA ASP A 255 -3.22 2.24 -22.89
C ASP A 255 -2.63 3.65 -22.86
N ARG A 256 -3.40 4.63 -22.36
CA ARG A 256 -2.94 6.02 -22.18
C ARG A 256 -1.70 6.08 -21.30
N ILE A 257 -1.69 5.32 -20.21
CA ILE A 257 -0.56 5.27 -19.30
C ILE A 257 0.63 4.54 -19.97
N ALA A 258 0.40 3.41 -20.63
CA ALA A 258 1.44 2.67 -21.35
C ALA A 258 2.14 3.52 -22.42
N GLU A 259 1.40 4.37 -23.15
CA GLU A 259 1.97 5.30 -24.12
C GLU A 259 2.90 6.35 -23.47
N LYS A 260 2.56 6.85 -22.28
CA LYS A 260 3.45 7.75 -21.52
C LYS A 260 4.73 7.05 -21.07
N PHE A 261 4.69 5.72 -20.90
CA PHE A 261 5.84 4.92 -20.48
C PHE A 261 6.68 4.41 -21.65
N SER A 262 6.12 4.15 -22.84
CA SER A 262 6.88 3.71 -24.02
C SER A 262 7.92 4.75 -24.49
N LYS A 263 7.68 6.03 -24.22
CA LYS A 263 8.67 7.11 -24.44
C LYS A 263 9.96 6.89 -23.65
N LEU A 264 9.91 6.22 -22.51
CA LEU A 264 11.08 5.86 -21.71
C LEU A 264 11.98 4.87 -22.45
N ASP A 265 11.42 3.82 -23.06
CA ASP A 265 12.20 2.80 -23.77
C ASP A 265 13.04 3.42 -24.89
N SER A 266 12.49 4.39 -25.62
CA SER A 266 13.22 5.14 -26.66
C SER A 266 14.36 6.01 -26.11
N TRP A 267 14.20 6.60 -24.92
CA TRP A 267 15.22 7.43 -24.27
C TRP A 267 16.40 6.60 -23.73
N THR A 268 16.10 5.42 -23.18
CA THR A 268 17.13 4.52 -22.61
C THR A 268 18.05 3.87 -23.65
N GLN A 269 17.67 3.87 -24.94
CA GLN A 269 18.50 3.38 -26.03
C GLN A 269 19.60 4.37 -26.47
N GLY A 270 19.48 5.66 -26.10
CA GLY A 270 20.42 6.71 -26.50
C GLY A 270 21.50 7.06 -25.48
N VAL A 271 21.44 6.50 -24.27
CA VAL A 271 22.35 6.82 -23.17
C VAL A 271 22.93 5.53 -22.60
N ASP A 272 24.25 5.50 -22.36
CA ASP A 272 24.98 4.37 -21.75
C ASP A 272 24.63 4.14 -20.26
N SER A 273 23.44 4.59 -19.82
CA SER A 273 23.00 4.70 -18.43
C SER A 273 22.11 3.54 -17.95
N ARG A 274 22.22 2.36 -18.56
CA ARG A 274 21.52 1.14 -18.09
C ARG A 274 21.81 0.81 -16.61
N LEU A 275 22.91 1.32 -16.05
CA LEU A 275 23.31 1.15 -14.65
C LEU A 275 22.39 1.84 -13.63
N PHE A 276 21.58 2.82 -14.03
CA PHE A 276 20.74 3.61 -13.10
C PHE A 276 19.23 3.37 -13.25
N ILE A 277 18.80 2.61 -14.26
CA ILE A 277 17.38 2.34 -14.50
C ILE A 277 17.02 1.07 -13.74
N THR A 278 16.12 1.18 -12.78
CA THR A 278 15.61 0.01 -12.05
C THR A 278 14.92 -0.94 -13.04
N GLU A 279 15.23 -2.23 -13.00
CA GLU A 279 14.68 -3.27 -13.90
C GLU A 279 13.13 -3.26 -13.99
N ALA A 280 12.47 -2.84 -12.90
CA ALA A 280 11.02 -2.63 -12.87
C ALA A 280 10.50 -1.64 -13.93
N TYR A 281 11.28 -0.61 -14.30
CA TYR A 281 10.93 0.34 -15.37
C TYR A 281 10.94 -0.34 -16.74
N LEU A 282 11.90 -1.22 -17.00
CA LEU A 282 12.04 -1.92 -18.28
C LEU A 282 10.93 -2.95 -18.50
N LYS A 283 10.43 -3.56 -17.42
CA LYS A 283 9.33 -4.54 -17.46
C LYS A 283 7.94 -3.88 -17.42
N LEU A 284 7.83 -2.56 -17.33
CA LEU A 284 6.55 -1.91 -17.05
C LEU A 284 5.54 -2.06 -18.20
N GLY A 285 5.98 -1.89 -19.45
CA GLY A 285 5.09 -2.02 -20.60
C GLY A 285 4.49 -3.41 -20.73
N SER A 286 5.30 -4.46 -20.53
CA SER A 286 4.81 -5.85 -20.52
C SER A 286 3.90 -6.14 -19.33
N ARG A 287 4.20 -5.61 -18.14
CA ARG A 287 3.34 -5.75 -16.95
C ARG A 287 1.98 -5.07 -17.12
N LEU A 288 1.92 -3.87 -17.69
CA LEU A 288 0.65 -3.18 -18.00
C LEU A 288 -0.20 -3.97 -19.00
N LYS A 289 0.44 -4.55 -20.02
CA LYS A 289 -0.23 -5.42 -20.98
C LYS A 289 -0.81 -6.67 -20.31
N LEU A 290 -0.04 -7.33 -19.44
CA LEU A 290 -0.50 -8.48 -18.68
C LEU A 290 -1.69 -8.11 -17.78
N MET A 291 -1.64 -6.99 -17.06
CA MET A 291 -2.75 -6.52 -16.22
C MET A 291 -4.02 -6.28 -17.03
N LYS A 292 -3.90 -5.72 -18.24
CA LYS A 292 -5.02 -5.50 -19.17
C LYS A 292 -5.62 -6.82 -19.68
N GLU A 293 -4.79 -7.77 -20.08
CA GLU A 293 -5.23 -9.11 -20.52
C GLU A 293 -5.94 -9.87 -19.39
N THR A 294 -5.41 -9.78 -18.17
CA THR A 294 -6.02 -10.40 -16.98
C THR A 294 -7.37 -9.77 -16.66
N HIS A 295 -7.48 -8.44 -16.68
CA HIS A 295 -8.76 -7.74 -16.51
C HIS A 295 -9.81 -8.22 -17.52
N GLU A 296 -9.44 -8.32 -18.79
CA GLU A 296 -10.37 -8.73 -19.85
C GLU A 296 -10.85 -10.18 -19.65
N LYS A 297 -9.96 -11.09 -19.26
CA LYS A 297 -10.34 -12.47 -18.92
C LYS A 297 -11.36 -12.52 -17.80
N ILE A 298 -11.15 -11.75 -16.72
CA ILE A 298 -12.07 -11.70 -15.57
C ILE A 298 -13.43 -11.18 -16.02
N ARG A 299 -13.45 -10.10 -16.80
CA ARG A 299 -14.67 -9.51 -17.34
C ARG A 299 -15.47 -10.52 -18.17
N VAL A 300 -14.82 -11.26 -19.05
CA VAL A 300 -15.46 -12.30 -19.87
C VAL A 300 -16.04 -13.41 -18.99
N THR A 301 -15.26 -13.91 -18.01
CA THR A 301 -15.74 -14.94 -17.08
C THR A 301 -16.93 -14.48 -16.22
N GLN A 302 -16.97 -13.21 -15.80
CA GLN A 302 -18.13 -12.64 -15.09
C GLN A 302 -19.38 -12.64 -15.98
N VAL A 303 -19.24 -12.21 -17.24
CA VAL A 303 -20.34 -12.20 -18.21
C VAL A 303 -20.84 -13.61 -18.54
N GLU A 304 -19.92 -14.58 -18.71
CA GLU A 304 -20.26 -15.98 -18.93
C GLU A 304 -21.03 -16.58 -17.74
N ARG A 305 -20.57 -16.33 -16.51
CA ARG A 305 -21.28 -16.78 -15.29
C ARG A 305 -22.64 -16.13 -15.12
N ALA A 306 -22.76 -14.83 -15.42
CA ALA A 306 -24.05 -14.14 -15.37
C ALA A 306 -25.04 -14.76 -16.36
N ARG A 307 -24.55 -15.18 -17.54
CA ARG A 307 -25.35 -15.88 -18.54
C ARG A 307 -25.77 -17.27 -18.07
N ASP A 308 -24.85 -18.06 -17.53
CA ASP A 308 -25.15 -19.41 -17.02
C ASP A 308 -26.17 -19.37 -15.87
N LEU A 309 -26.07 -18.38 -14.96
CA LEU A 309 -27.05 -18.16 -13.89
C LEU A 309 -28.44 -17.78 -14.41
N THR A 310 -28.53 -16.99 -15.49
CA THR A 310 -29.81 -16.72 -16.16
C THR A 310 -30.38 -17.92 -16.92
N GLU A 311 -29.54 -18.87 -17.33
CA GLU A 311 -29.97 -20.11 -17.99
C GLU A 311 -30.37 -21.20 -16.96
N GLU A 312 -29.82 -21.18 -15.73
CA GLU A 312 -30.08 -22.19 -14.69
C GLU A 312 -31.22 -21.87 -13.69
N ASN A 313 -31.64 -20.61 -13.46
CA ASN A 313 -32.60 -20.29 -12.38
C ASN A 313 -34.03 -19.94 -12.82
N PHE A 314 -34.88 -20.97 -12.93
CA PHE A 314 -36.21 -20.96 -12.32
C PHE A 314 -36.02 -21.07 -10.79
N GLY A 315 -35.95 -19.94 -10.12
CA GLY A 315 -36.11 -19.83 -8.67
C GLY A 315 -34.94 -20.30 -7.83
N LEU A 316 -33.91 -19.47 -7.67
CA LEU A 316 -33.06 -19.45 -6.47
C LEU A 316 -32.63 -18.00 -6.19
N ASP A 317 -32.50 -17.74 -4.89
CA ASP A 317 -32.37 -16.44 -4.24
C ASP A 317 -31.07 -15.70 -4.65
N LEU A 318 -31.18 -14.39 -4.86
CA LEU A 318 -30.11 -13.50 -5.32
C LEU A 318 -29.06 -13.19 -4.21
N GLY A 319 -29.01 -14.05 -3.18
CA GLY A 319 -28.15 -13.94 -2.00
C GLY A 319 -26.90 -14.82 -2.03
N ASP A 320 -26.78 -15.73 -3.00
CA ASP A 320 -25.68 -16.71 -3.09
C ASP A 320 -24.53 -16.27 -4.03
N LEU A 321 -24.38 -14.97 -4.28
CA LEU A 321 -23.18 -14.41 -4.91
C LEU A 321 -22.00 -14.48 -3.92
N LEU A 322 -21.47 -15.68 -3.68
CA LEU A 322 -20.33 -15.86 -2.77
C LEU A 322 -19.01 -15.35 -3.39
N PRO A 323 -18.11 -14.88 -2.51
CA PRO A 323 -17.03 -13.97 -2.83
C PRO A 323 -15.87 -14.74 -3.46
N MET A 324 -15.44 -14.33 -4.65
CA MET A 324 -14.03 -14.51 -4.96
C MET A 324 -13.27 -13.68 -3.90
N PRO A 325 -12.26 -14.20 -3.20
CA PRO A 325 -11.31 -13.34 -2.51
C PRO A 325 -10.59 -12.55 -3.61
N MET A 326 -11.19 -11.45 -4.08
CA MET A 326 -10.78 -10.74 -5.28
C MET A 326 -9.42 -10.05 -5.07
N LEU A 327 -8.85 -10.14 -3.86
CA LEU A 327 -7.48 -9.76 -3.55
C LEU A 327 -6.42 -10.74 -4.06
N ASP A 328 -6.83 -11.93 -4.45
CA ASP A 328 -5.95 -12.97 -4.99
C ASP A 328 -5.47 -12.66 -6.43
N LEU A 329 -5.89 -11.52 -7.01
CA LEU A 329 -5.33 -11.05 -8.28
C LEU A 329 -3.83 -10.74 -8.21
N LEU A 330 -3.32 -10.59 -6.99
CA LEU A 330 -1.93 -10.27 -6.66
C LEU A 330 -1.37 -11.30 -5.67
N ASP A 331 -1.72 -12.58 -5.85
CA ASP A 331 -1.10 -13.67 -5.10
C ASP A 331 0.43 -13.55 -5.13
N GLY A 332 1.09 -14.15 -4.14
CA GLY A 332 2.55 -14.28 -4.14
C GLY A 332 3.11 -14.77 -5.49
N GLU A 333 2.35 -15.60 -6.23
CA GLU A 333 2.68 -16.05 -7.58
C GLU A 333 2.68 -14.92 -8.64
N PHE A 334 1.72 -13.99 -8.60
CA PHE A 334 1.71 -12.82 -9.49
C PHE A 334 2.97 -11.98 -9.26
N TRP A 335 3.31 -11.69 -8.00
CA TRP A 335 4.53 -10.93 -7.69
C TRP A 335 5.83 -11.68 -8.00
N GLN A 336 5.84 -13.02 -7.92
CA GLN A 336 6.99 -13.84 -8.35
C GLN A 336 7.18 -13.87 -9.87
N GLN A 337 6.10 -13.78 -10.66
CA GLN A 337 6.18 -13.66 -12.12
C GLN A 337 6.50 -12.22 -12.57
N VAL A 338 6.14 -11.25 -11.73
CA VAL A 338 6.28 -9.82 -12.02
C VAL A 338 7.68 -9.30 -11.66
N LEU A 339 8.23 -9.59 -10.47
CA LEU A 339 9.59 -9.21 -10.05
C LEU A 339 10.64 -9.93 -10.89
#